data_AF-A0A7S4I5X5-F1
#
_entry.id   AF-A0A7S4I5X5-F1
#
_cell.length_a   1.000
_cell.length_b   1.000
_cell.length_c   1.000
_cell.angle_alpha   90.00
_cell.angle_beta   90.00
_cell.angle_gamma   90.00
#
_symmetry.space_group_name_H-M   'P 1'
#
loop_
_entity.id
_entity.type
_entity.pdbx_description
1 polymer ?
#
loop_
_entity_poly.entity_id
_entity_poly.type
_entity_poly.pdbx_seq_one_letter_code
_entity_poly.pdbx_strand_id
1 'polypeptide(L)'
;IPEDDFTVDVSQDFDLQKLGQMVDEKDAAISLLGWLAFNYCQIFQKYIEKAKEDLMTMVSFMMSPSTSACATLALVQLCSCVQSLLDPDQGWVAGVIEPLNPTVAGMIKEVMDRLLENLENTEDIIVRNTLEAIGNLAVAFGPAAIMQDDMVEIVNILIGLLKREAPCQLIREAFDEDDSEFALFAATMETISQFSRVYGKTYVAALEQFLMCLPPYLEPNASTNFKNCIIATLAEVTQELKDSFSPYCATFLPICINLLTSVSEKSMKHNACYCGGLLVQYGGATVHPFFDSFCSALS
;
A
#
# COMPACT_ATOMS: atom_id res chain seq x y z
N ILE A 1 46.75 6.03 49.70
CA ILE A 1 45.54 5.93 48.87
C ILE A 1 45.94 6.53 47.53
N PRO A 2 46.24 5.73 46.51
CA PRO A 2 46.33 6.26 45.16
C PRO A 2 44.91 6.42 44.61
N GLU A 3 44.64 7.59 44.06
CA GLU A 3 43.44 7.89 43.29
C GLU A 3 43.53 7.11 41.97
N ASP A 4 42.70 6.08 41.82
CA ASP A 4 42.46 5.44 40.51
C ASP A 4 41.62 6.41 39.68
N ASP A 5 42.30 7.03 38.72
CA ASP A 5 41.76 7.80 37.62
C ASP A 5 40.91 6.87 36.73
N PHE A 6 39.62 6.76 37.05
CA PHE A 6 38.61 6.16 36.17
C PHE A 6 38.39 7.08 34.97
N THR A 7 39.35 7.09 34.05
CA THR A 7 39.10 7.46 32.67
C THR A 7 38.25 6.35 32.06
N VAL A 8 36.94 6.57 32.02
CA VAL A 8 36.02 5.75 31.22
C VAL A 8 36.42 5.96 29.77
N ASP A 9 37.06 4.95 29.20
CA ASP A 9 37.38 4.88 27.79
C ASP A 9 36.05 4.85 27.00
N VAL A 10 35.68 5.99 26.42
CA VAL A 10 34.51 6.15 25.54
C VAL A 10 34.90 5.61 24.15
N SER A 11 35.27 4.33 24.08
CA SER A 11 35.69 3.64 22.85
C SER A 11 34.75 2.48 22.48
N GLN A 12 33.49 2.54 22.89
CA GLN A 12 32.44 1.79 22.20
C GLN A 12 31.86 2.65 21.09
N ASP A 13 32.69 2.93 20.07
CA ASP A 13 32.18 3.16 18.71
C ASP A 13 31.42 1.88 18.34
N PHE A 14 30.11 1.90 18.59
CA PHE A 14 29.20 0.88 18.12
C PHE A 14 29.35 0.83 16.60
N ASP A 15 29.88 -0.28 16.09
CA ASP A 15 30.25 -0.42 14.68
C ASP A 15 28.98 -0.44 13.81
N LEU A 16 28.57 0.75 13.38
CA LEU A 16 27.38 0.97 12.56
C LEU A 16 27.41 0.16 11.26
N GLN A 17 28.60 -0.12 10.72
CA GLN A 17 28.74 -0.97 9.53
C GLN A 17 28.40 -2.42 9.85
N LYS A 18 28.86 -2.96 10.99
CA LYS A 18 28.47 -4.30 11.43
C LYS A 18 26.99 -4.39 11.76
N LEU A 19 26.39 -3.35 12.36
CA LEU A 19 24.95 -3.34 12.58
C LEU A 19 24.19 -3.37 11.26
N GLY A 20 24.59 -2.54 10.29
CA GLY A 20 23.99 -2.53 8.94
C GLY A 20 24.06 -3.89 8.26
N GLN A 21 25.24 -4.53 8.25
CA GLN A 21 25.39 -5.88 7.68
C GLN A 21 24.50 -6.92 8.37
N MET A 22 24.37 -6.84 9.71
CA MET A 22 23.50 -7.74 10.45
C MET A 22 22.02 -7.53 10.13
N VAL A 23 21.59 -6.28 9.89
CA VAL A 23 20.23 -5.96 9.42
C VAL A 23 20.00 -6.53 8.02
N ASP A 24 20.92 -6.29 7.09
CA ASP A 24 20.82 -6.80 5.71
C ASP A 24 20.72 -8.33 5.67
N GLU A 25 21.54 -9.03 6.46
CA GLU A 25 21.50 -10.49 6.58
C GLU A 25 20.17 -10.99 7.15
N LYS A 26 19.61 -10.29 8.15
CA LYS A 26 18.30 -10.61 8.74
C LYS A 26 17.18 -10.41 7.74
N ASP A 27 17.17 -9.29 7.03
CA ASP A 27 16.14 -8.96 6.05
C ASP A 27 16.12 -9.99 4.91
N ALA A 28 17.31 -10.39 4.43
CA ALA A 28 17.45 -11.45 3.45
C ALA A 28 16.97 -12.81 3.96
N ALA A 29 17.29 -13.17 5.22
CA ALA A 29 16.86 -14.43 5.81
C ALA A 29 15.33 -14.50 6.01
N ILE A 30 14.72 -13.40 6.46
CA ILE A 30 13.27 -13.29 6.63
C ILE A 30 12.55 -13.38 5.28
N SER A 31 13.04 -12.65 4.28
CA SER A 31 12.48 -12.70 2.92
C SER A 31 12.58 -14.11 2.32
N LEU A 32 13.71 -14.80 2.53
CA LEU A 32 13.88 -16.19 2.12
C LEU A 32 12.92 -17.13 2.85
N LEU A 33 12.68 -16.92 4.15
CA LEU A 33 11.74 -17.72 4.94
C LEU A 33 10.33 -17.65 4.35
N GLY A 34 9.84 -16.44 4.07
CA GLY A 34 8.54 -16.22 3.44
C GLY A 34 8.47 -16.83 2.04
N TRP A 35 9.53 -16.66 1.23
CA TRP A 35 9.60 -17.25 -0.11
C TRP A 35 9.58 -18.79 -0.08
N LEU A 36 10.28 -19.41 0.87
CA LEU A 36 10.27 -20.85 1.08
C LEU A 36 8.89 -21.35 1.51
N ALA A 37 8.22 -20.64 2.42
CA ALA A 37 6.86 -20.96 2.84
C ALA A 37 5.90 -20.94 1.64
N PHE A 38 5.96 -19.89 0.83
CA PHE A 38 5.09 -19.73 -0.34
C PHE A 38 5.31 -20.81 -1.41
N ASN A 39 6.57 -21.09 -1.78
CA ASN A 39 6.88 -21.96 -2.92
C ASN A 39 6.96 -23.45 -2.55
N TYR A 40 7.31 -23.78 -1.30
CA TYR A 40 7.53 -25.16 -0.85
C TYR A 40 6.61 -25.53 0.29
N CYS A 41 5.37 -25.04 0.25
CA CYS A 41 4.46 -25.07 1.37
C CYS A 41 4.24 -26.47 1.99
N GLN A 42 4.11 -27.51 1.17
CA GLN A 42 3.98 -28.90 1.64
C GLN A 42 5.18 -29.38 2.47
N ILE A 43 6.40 -28.98 2.10
CA ILE A 43 7.63 -29.31 2.82
C ILE A 43 7.78 -28.40 4.04
N PHE A 44 7.34 -27.15 3.92
CA PHE A 44 7.45 -26.12 4.94
C PHE A 44 6.47 -26.31 6.10
N GLN A 45 5.39 -27.09 5.94
CA GLN A 45 4.31 -27.27 6.90
C GLN A 45 4.77 -27.44 8.36
N LYS A 46 5.80 -28.26 8.60
CA LYS A 46 6.34 -28.52 9.95
C LYS A 46 7.01 -27.31 10.63
N TYR A 47 7.29 -26.26 9.88
CA TYR A 47 7.93 -25.04 10.35
C TYR A 47 6.96 -23.87 10.53
N ILE A 48 5.70 -24.01 10.12
CA ILE A 48 4.73 -22.90 10.08
C ILE A 48 4.56 -22.23 11.45
N GLU A 49 4.30 -23.00 12.50
CA GLU A 49 4.07 -22.43 13.84
C GLU A 49 5.30 -21.66 14.35
N LYS A 50 6.49 -22.22 14.16
CA LYS A 50 7.73 -21.57 14.60
C LYS A 50 8.04 -20.33 13.77
N ALA A 51 7.85 -20.42 12.45
CA ALA A 51 8.01 -19.29 11.55
C ALA A 51 7.03 -18.16 11.90
N LYS A 52 5.76 -18.48 12.22
CA LYS A 52 4.77 -17.50 12.66
C LYS A 52 5.24 -16.76 13.91
N GLU A 53 5.63 -17.49 14.95
CA GLU A 53 6.10 -16.92 16.22
C GLU A 53 7.32 -16.00 16.02
N ASP A 54 8.31 -16.46 15.27
CA ASP A 54 9.54 -15.71 15.01
C ASP A 54 9.25 -14.45 14.18
N LEU A 55 8.41 -14.56 13.14
CA LEU A 55 8.03 -13.42 12.31
C LEU A 55 7.20 -12.39 13.07
N MET A 56 6.21 -12.81 13.87
CA MET A 56 5.45 -11.90 14.74
C MET A 56 6.36 -11.17 15.73
N THR A 57 7.41 -11.84 16.21
CA THR A 57 8.44 -11.22 17.04
C THR A 57 9.30 -10.21 16.26
N MET A 58 9.57 -10.45 14.97
CA MET A 58 10.32 -9.50 14.13
C MET A 58 9.50 -8.27 13.74
N VAL A 59 8.18 -8.42 13.55
CA VAL A 59 7.28 -7.25 13.40
C VAL A 59 7.18 -6.49 14.73
N SER A 60 7.12 -7.27 15.83
CA SER A 60 7.46 -6.97 17.24
C SER A 60 8.57 -5.96 17.51
N PHE A 61 9.75 -6.41 17.10
CA PHE A 61 11.04 -5.96 17.55
C PHE A 61 11.68 -5.13 16.45
N MET A 62 11.54 -3.82 16.55
CA MET A 62 12.06 -2.88 15.58
C MET A 62 13.59 -2.74 15.72
N MET A 63 14.33 -3.69 15.15
CA MET A 63 15.76 -3.53 14.90
C MET A 63 16.01 -2.47 13.81
N SER A 64 15.19 -2.52 12.76
CA SER A 64 15.10 -1.51 11.71
C SER A 64 13.70 -1.52 11.10
N PRO A 65 13.29 -0.44 10.41
CA PRO A 65 12.07 -0.43 9.62
C PRO A 65 12.02 -1.49 8.52
N SER A 66 13.17 -1.81 7.90
CA SER A 66 13.26 -2.80 6.83
C SER A 66 13.01 -4.23 7.33
N THR A 67 13.51 -4.58 8.52
CA THR A 67 13.27 -5.89 9.13
C THR A 67 11.79 -6.11 9.43
N SER A 68 11.10 -5.10 9.96
CA SER A 68 9.66 -5.17 10.23
C SER A 68 8.85 -5.37 8.93
N ALA A 69 9.28 -4.70 7.85
CA ALA A 69 8.67 -4.82 6.52
C ALA A 69 8.82 -6.22 5.93
N CYS A 70 10.05 -6.74 5.90
CA CYS A 70 10.32 -8.10 5.43
C CYS A 70 9.54 -9.13 6.25
N ALA A 71 9.46 -8.96 7.57
CA ALA A 71 8.74 -9.87 8.45
C ALA A 71 7.24 -9.86 8.18
N THR A 72 6.68 -8.68 7.98
CA THR A 72 5.29 -8.49 7.62
C THR A 72 4.96 -9.17 6.29
N LEU A 73 5.76 -8.96 5.24
CA LEU A 73 5.54 -9.60 3.94
C LEU A 73 5.66 -11.13 4.03
N ALA A 74 6.63 -11.62 4.80
CA ALA A 74 6.80 -13.05 5.04
C ALA A 74 5.60 -13.67 5.78
N LEU A 75 4.93 -12.93 6.69
CA LEU A 75 3.69 -13.38 7.33
C LEU A 75 2.54 -13.53 6.33
N VAL A 76 2.38 -12.60 5.38
CA VAL A 76 1.38 -12.71 4.30
C VAL A 76 1.62 -13.96 3.45
N GLN A 77 2.88 -14.23 3.11
CA GLN A 77 3.29 -15.42 2.38
C GLN A 77 3.05 -16.71 3.19
N LEU A 78 3.28 -16.66 4.50
CA LEU A 78 3.00 -17.77 5.40
C LEU A 78 1.50 -18.06 5.51
N CYS A 79 0.66 -17.03 5.61
CA CYS A 79 -0.81 -17.18 5.56
C CYS A 79 -1.24 -17.85 4.24
N SER A 80 -0.60 -17.47 3.14
CA SER A 80 -0.94 -17.99 1.80
C SER A 80 -0.55 -19.47 1.69
N CYS A 81 0.55 -19.86 2.33
CA CYS A 81 0.92 -21.25 2.49
C CYS A 81 -0.12 -22.02 3.32
N VAL A 82 -0.50 -21.53 4.50
CA VAL A 82 -1.51 -22.20 5.35
C VAL A 82 -2.82 -22.41 4.59
N GLN A 83 -3.29 -21.39 3.86
CA GLN A 83 -4.44 -21.48 2.98
C GLN A 83 -4.29 -22.59 1.94
N SER A 84 -3.15 -22.64 1.25
CA SER A 84 -2.88 -23.65 0.22
C SER A 84 -2.82 -25.09 0.78
N LEU A 85 -2.52 -25.27 2.08
CA LEU A 85 -2.52 -26.58 2.73
C LEU A 85 -3.91 -27.02 3.18
N LEU A 86 -4.72 -26.08 3.65
CA LEU A 86 -6.02 -26.36 4.23
C LEU A 86 -7.13 -26.38 3.18
N ASP A 87 -7.16 -25.37 2.31
CA ASP A 87 -8.20 -25.14 1.32
C ASP A 87 -7.59 -24.67 -0.03
N PRO A 88 -6.87 -25.55 -0.77
CA PRO A 88 -6.15 -25.18 -1.99
C PRO A 88 -7.03 -24.67 -3.13
N ASP A 89 -8.30 -25.07 -3.16
CA ASP A 89 -9.26 -24.67 -4.19
C ASP A 89 -10.00 -23.37 -3.82
N GLN A 90 -9.76 -22.81 -2.63
CA GLN A 90 -10.41 -21.57 -2.21
C GLN A 90 -9.80 -20.38 -2.95
N GLY A 91 -10.61 -19.78 -3.82
CA GLY A 91 -10.37 -18.47 -4.41
C GLY A 91 -11.29 -17.41 -3.82
N TRP A 92 -11.29 -16.22 -4.42
CA TRP A 92 -12.21 -15.14 -4.07
C TRP A 92 -12.73 -14.45 -5.32
N VAL A 93 -13.89 -13.80 -5.18
CA VAL A 93 -14.51 -12.98 -6.22
C VAL A 93 -14.63 -11.56 -5.71
N ALA A 94 -14.28 -10.58 -6.56
CA ALA A 94 -14.27 -9.18 -6.17
C ALA A 94 -15.63 -8.74 -5.58
N GLY A 95 -15.58 -8.11 -4.41
CA GLY A 95 -16.76 -7.61 -3.68
C GLY A 95 -17.66 -8.68 -3.04
N VAL A 96 -17.32 -9.97 -3.16
CA VAL A 96 -18.04 -11.07 -2.49
C VAL A 96 -17.25 -11.51 -1.27
N ILE A 97 -17.84 -11.38 -0.09
CA ILE A 97 -17.24 -11.84 1.17
C ILE A 97 -17.64 -13.30 1.38
N GLU A 98 -16.70 -14.21 1.10
CA GLU A 98 -16.81 -15.62 1.45
C GLU A 98 -15.89 -15.94 2.63
N PRO A 99 -16.37 -16.63 3.67
CA PRO A 99 -15.58 -16.87 4.86
C PRO A 99 -14.34 -17.74 4.54
N LEU A 100 -13.19 -17.33 5.08
CA LEU A 100 -11.96 -18.12 5.04
C LEU A 100 -12.05 -19.29 6.01
N ASN A 101 -11.16 -20.27 5.83
CA ASN A 101 -10.91 -21.29 6.84
C ASN A 101 -10.69 -20.64 8.23
N PRO A 102 -11.30 -21.13 9.32
CA PRO A 102 -11.14 -20.51 10.63
C PRO A 102 -9.69 -20.37 11.11
N THR A 103 -8.82 -21.32 10.74
CA THR A 103 -7.39 -21.26 11.07
C THR A 103 -6.69 -20.14 10.31
N VAL A 104 -7.01 -19.98 9.02
CA VAL A 104 -6.45 -18.92 8.17
C VAL A 104 -6.98 -17.56 8.60
N ALA A 105 -8.29 -17.46 8.86
CA ALA A 105 -8.92 -16.25 9.37
C ALA A 105 -8.32 -15.81 10.70
N GLY A 106 -8.07 -16.74 11.63
CA GLY A 106 -7.42 -16.44 12.91
C GLY A 106 -5.99 -15.92 12.72
N MET A 107 -5.21 -16.56 11.85
CA MET A 107 -3.85 -16.12 11.54
C MET A 107 -3.83 -14.74 10.86
N ILE A 108 -4.72 -14.50 9.90
CA ILE A 108 -4.90 -13.21 9.24
C ILE A 108 -5.27 -12.13 10.23
N LYS A 109 -6.16 -12.43 11.20
CA LYS A 109 -6.55 -11.46 12.23
C LYS A 109 -5.37 -11.08 13.13
N GLU A 110 -4.59 -12.06 13.60
CA GLU A 110 -3.36 -11.78 14.37
C GLU A 110 -2.38 -10.88 13.60
N VAL A 111 -2.23 -11.11 12.30
CA VAL A 111 -1.39 -10.27 11.43
C VAL A 111 -2.01 -8.88 11.26
N MET A 112 -3.30 -8.78 10.95
CA MET A 112 -4.01 -7.51 10.73
C MET A 112 -3.95 -6.60 11.96
N ASP A 113 -4.16 -7.15 13.17
CA ASP A 113 -4.06 -6.38 14.42
C ASP A 113 -2.70 -5.71 14.54
N ARG A 114 -1.64 -6.43 14.18
CA ARG A 114 -0.28 -5.88 14.18
C ARG A 114 -0.05 -4.83 13.09
N LEU A 115 -0.69 -4.98 11.93
CA LEU A 115 -0.59 -4.00 10.85
C LEU A 115 -1.29 -2.70 11.21
N LEU A 116 -2.45 -2.76 11.87
CA LEU A 116 -3.15 -1.56 12.36
C LEU A 116 -2.28 -0.79 13.36
N GLU A 117 -1.63 -1.47 14.30
CA GLU A 117 -0.66 -0.84 15.22
C GLU A 117 0.47 -0.13 14.45
N ASN A 118 1.00 -0.76 13.41
CA ASN A 118 2.11 -0.21 12.63
C ASN A 118 1.69 0.99 11.74
N LEU A 119 0.42 1.14 11.39
CA LEU A 119 -0.06 2.30 10.63
C LEU A 119 -0.02 3.60 11.43
N GLU A 120 -0.07 3.53 12.76
CA GLU A 120 0.05 4.69 13.65
C GLU A 120 1.50 5.09 13.95
N ASN A 121 2.48 4.41 13.33
CA ASN A 121 3.89 4.65 13.58
C ASN A 121 4.34 6.06 13.13
N THR A 122 5.40 6.56 13.76
CA THR A 122 6.00 7.86 13.45
C THR A 122 7.02 7.78 12.30
N GLU A 123 7.47 6.57 11.94
CA GLU A 123 8.38 6.32 10.83
C GLU A 123 7.60 6.03 9.55
N ASP A 124 7.74 6.90 8.54
CA ASP A 124 6.99 6.79 7.28
C ASP A 124 7.22 5.47 6.53
N ILE A 125 8.44 4.94 6.58
CA ILE A 125 8.83 3.69 5.94
C ILE A 125 8.06 2.50 6.53
N ILE A 126 7.77 2.52 7.84
CA ILE A 126 6.97 1.47 8.47
C ILE A 126 5.53 1.54 8.00
N VAL A 127 4.96 2.75 7.94
CA VAL A 127 3.60 2.96 7.45
C VAL A 127 3.49 2.53 5.99
N ARG A 128 4.44 2.90 5.11
CA ARG A 128 4.48 2.46 3.70
C ARG A 128 4.48 0.95 3.54
N ASN A 129 5.39 0.28 4.25
CA ASN A 129 5.55 -1.16 4.15
C ASN A 129 4.31 -1.90 4.71
N THR A 130 3.67 -1.30 5.71
CA THR A 130 2.42 -1.81 6.29
C THR A 130 1.25 -1.67 5.31
N LEU A 131 1.14 -0.53 4.61
CA LEU A 131 0.14 -0.31 3.56
C LEU A 131 0.29 -1.34 2.43
N GLU A 132 1.52 -1.55 1.94
CA GLU A 132 1.82 -2.57 0.93
C GLU A 132 1.41 -3.97 1.40
N ALA A 133 1.68 -4.31 2.66
CA ALA A 133 1.32 -5.59 3.23
C ALA A 133 -0.20 -5.80 3.36
N ILE A 134 -0.93 -4.79 3.83
CA ILE A 134 -2.40 -4.81 3.90
C ILE A 134 -2.99 -5.02 2.51
N GLY A 135 -2.47 -4.30 1.52
CA GLY A 135 -2.86 -4.42 0.13
C GLY A 135 -2.61 -5.83 -0.43
N ASN A 136 -1.40 -6.37 -0.23
CA ASN A 136 -1.04 -7.74 -0.61
C ASN A 136 -1.91 -8.79 0.07
N LEU A 137 -2.25 -8.59 1.34
CA LEU A 137 -3.15 -9.47 2.09
C LEU A 137 -4.57 -9.45 1.49
N ALA A 138 -5.10 -8.27 1.19
CA ALA A 138 -6.40 -8.12 0.54
C ALA A 138 -6.41 -8.77 -0.86
N VAL A 139 -5.34 -8.63 -1.63
CA VAL A 139 -5.21 -9.27 -2.96
C VAL A 139 -5.08 -10.80 -2.85
N ALA A 140 -4.41 -11.30 -1.82
CA ALA A 140 -4.23 -12.74 -1.62
C ALA A 140 -5.53 -13.43 -1.17
N PHE A 141 -6.27 -12.85 -0.22
CA PHE A 141 -7.42 -13.49 0.43
C PHE A 141 -8.77 -12.87 0.10
N GLY A 142 -8.78 -11.84 -0.73
CA GLY A 142 -10.00 -11.17 -1.17
C GLY A 142 -10.67 -10.35 -0.07
N PRO A 143 -11.97 -10.04 -0.23
CA PRO A 143 -12.71 -9.20 0.72
C PRO A 143 -12.79 -9.74 2.15
N ALA A 144 -12.55 -11.04 2.35
CA ALA A 144 -12.58 -11.66 3.68
C ALA A 144 -11.28 -11.47 4.47
N ALA A 145 -10.23 -10.92 3.84
CA ALA A 145 -8.94 -10.64 4.48
C ALA A 145 -9.04 -9.56 5.57
N ILE A 146 -9.94 -8.59 5.39
CA ILE A 146 -10.09 -7.42 6.25
C ILE A 146 -11.51 -7.39 6.78
N MET A 147 -11.65 -7.44 8.11
CA MET A 147 -12.96 -7.34 8.74
C MET A 147 -13.56 -5.95 8.56
N GLN A 148 -14.89 -5.83 8.67
CA GLN A 148 -15.57 -4.56 8.42
C GLN A 148 -15.09 -3.42 9.32
N ASP A 149 -14.84 -3.68 10.60
CA ASP A 149 -14.36 -2.67 11.55
C ASP A 149 -12.92 -2.23 11.19
N ASP A 150 -12.04 -3.19 10.92
CA ASP A 150 -10.66 -2.94 10.47
C ASP A 150 -10.64 -2.13 9.15
N MET A 151 -11.57 -2.40 8.22
CA MET A 151 -11.69 -1.65 6.96
C MET A 151 -12.04 -0.17 7.21
N VAL A 152 -12.96 0.11 8.15
CA VAL A 152 -13.32 1.49 8.50
C VAL A 152 -12.10 2.23 9.05
N GLU A 153 -11.32 1.58 9.92
CA GLU A 153 -10.10 2.13 10.49
C GLU A 153 -9.05 2.43 9.41
N ILE A 154 -8.77 1.48 8.52
CA ILE A 154 -7.82 1.65 7.41
C ILE A 154 -8.25 2.79 6.50
N VAL A 155 -9.54 2.89 6.14
CA VAL A 155 -10.05 4.00 5.31
C VAL A 155 -9.80 5.35 5.98
N ASN A 156 -10.03 5.47 7.29
CA ASN A 156 -9.76 6.70 8.03
C ASN A 156 -8.27 7.07 8.02
N ILE A 157 -7.40 6.08 8.20
CA ILE A 157 -5.94 6.28 8.15
C ILE A 157 -5.49 6.73 6.75
N LEU A 158 -5.97 6.08 5.69
CA LEU A 158 -5.67 6.46 4.31
C LEU A 158 -6.13 7.90 4.02
N ILE A 159 -7.31 8.31 4.50
CA ILE A 159 -7.78 9.70 4.40
C ILE A 159 -6.84 10.65 5.14
N GLY A 160 -6.43 10.30 6.37
CA GLY A 160 -5.47 11.08 7.15
C GLY A 160 -4.14 11.26 6.42
N LEU A 161 -3.62 10.20 5.79
CA LEU A 161 -2.41 10.24 4.98
C LEU A 161 -2.54 11.17 3.77
N LEU A 162 -3.67 11.13 3.05
CA LEU A 162 -3.94 12.05 1.94
C LEU A 162 -4.14 13.50 2.39
N LYS A 163 -4.51 13.73 3.66
CA LYS A 163 -4.64 15.08 4.23
C LYS A 163 -3.38 15.59 4.91
N ARG A 164 -2.32 14.76 4.98
CA ARG A 164 -1.09 15.05 5.72
C ARG A 164 -1.29 15.16 7.24
N GLU A 165 -2.20 14.36 7.78
CA GLU A 165 -2.62 14.37 9.19
C GLU A 165 -2.08 13.18 9.98
N ALA A 166 -1.37 12.23 9.35
CA ALA A 166 -0.87 11.03 10.02
C ALA A 166 0.35 11.33 10.92
N PRO A 167 0.57 10.57 12.02
CA PRO A 167 1.71 10.77 12.92
C PRO A 167 3.06 10.83 12.21
N CYS A 168 3.31 9.92 11.26
CA CYS A 168 4.53 9.90 10.44
C CYS A 168 4.73 11.11 9.53
N GLN A 169 3.70 11.93 9.30
CA GLN A 169 3.77 13.15 8.51
C GLN A 169 3.94 14.40 9.39
N LEU A 170 3.44 14.35 10.63
CA LEU A 170 3.48 15.47 11.57
C LEU A 170 4.82 15.64 12.29
N ILE A 171 5.58 14.54 12.43
CA ILE A 171 6.86 14.52 13.16
C ILE A 171 8.06 14.79 12.23
N ARG A 172 7.83 14.82 10.91
CA ARG A 172 8.86 15.06 9.92
C ARG A 172 9.63 16.35 10.17
N GLU A 173 10.95 16.26 10.06
CA GLU A 173 11.79 17.44 10.11
C GLU A 173 11.64 18.21 8.78
N ALA A 174 11.75 19.54 8.82
CA ALA A 174 11.61 20.40 7.63
C ALA A 174 12.63 20.12 6.50
N PHE A 175 13.56 19.19 6.70
CA PHE A 175 14.57 18.76 5.75
C PHE A 175 14.30 17.38 5.15
N ASP A 176 13.21 16.69 5.55
CA ASP A 176 12.84 15.41 4.95
C ASP A 176 12.48 15.62 3.47
N GLU A 177 13.14 14.83 2.62
CA GLU A 177 13.14 14.98 1.17
C GLU A 177 11.73 14.74 0.56
N ASP A 178 11.37 15.57 -0.44
CA ASP A 178 10.14 15.45 -1.24
C ASP A 178 9.89 14.01 -1.73
N ASP A 179 10.96 13.25 -1.96
CA ASP A 179 10.93 11.86 -2.42
C ASP A 179 10.28 10.92 -1.42
N SER A 180 10.56 11.07 -0.11
CA SER A 180 9.95 10.21 0.89
C SER A 180 8.46 10.54 1.06
N GLU A 181 8.07 11.82 0.94
CA GLU A 181 6.65 12.23 0.94
C GLU A 181 5.90 11.57 -0.21
N PHE A 182 6.48 11.66 -1.40
CA PHE A 182 5.90 11.06 -2.59
C PHE A 182 5.81 9.54 -2.48
N ALA A 183 6.82 8.87 -1.92
CA ALA A 183 6.78 7.43 -1.70
C ALA A 183 5.65 7.00 -0.75
N LEU A 184 5.39 7.77 0.31
CA LEU A 184 4.25 7.50 1.22
C LEU A 184 2.91 7.71 0.53
N PHE A 185 2.80 8.79 -0.25
CA PHE A 185 1.62 9.05 -1.06
C PHE A 185 1.39 7.93 -2.09
N ALA A 186 2.43 7.48 -2.78
CA ALA A 186 2.34 6.41 -3.77
C ALA A 186 1.87 5.08 -3.14
N ALA A 187 2.40 4.70 -1.97
CA ALA A 187 1.94 3.51 -1.24
C ALA A 187 0.46 3.62 -0.82
N THR A 188 0.03 4.83 -0.42
CA THR A 188 -1.38 5.12 -0.09
C THR A 188 -2.27 4.94 -1.32
N MET A 189 -1.88 5.50 -2.47
CA MET A 189 -2.65 5.40 -3.72
C MET A 189 -2.71 3.97 -4.28
N GLU A 190 -1.60 3.22 -4.20
CA GLU A 190 -1.55 1.81 -4.57
C GLU A 190 -2.52 0.98 -3.73
N THR A 191 -2.56 1.20 -2.42
CA THR A 191 -3.50 0.51 -1.52
C THR A 191 -4.95 0.80 -1.91
N ILE A 192 -5.28 2.05 -2.24
CA ILE A 192 -6.62 2.44 -2.74
C ILE A 192 -6.95 1.72 -4.05
N SER A 193 -5.99 1.62 -4.98
CA SER A 193 -6.16 0.88 -6.24
C SER A 193 -6.44 -0.60 -5.98
N GLN A 194 -5.62 -1.25 -5.15
CA GLN A 194 -5.79 -2.66 -4.81
C GLN A 194 -7.13 -2.93 -4.12
N PHE A 195 -7.59 -2.02 -3.25
CA PHE A 195 -8.90 -2.15 -2.64
C PHE A 195 -10.03 -2.04 -3.69
N SER A 196 -9.89 -1.18 -4.70
CA SER A 196 -10.88 -1.11 -5.78
C SER A 196 -10.99 -2.44 -6.56
N ARG A 197 -9.86 -3.13 -6.78
CA ARG A 197 -9.80 -4.46 -7.40
C ARG A 197 -10.43 -5.54 -6.51
N VAL A 198 -10.14 -5.52 -5.20
CA VAL A 198 -10.57 -6.56 -4.26
C VAL A 198 -12.04 -6.42 -3.91
N TYR A 199 -12.49 -5.22 -3.56
CA TYR A 199 -13.85 -4.98 -3.07
C TYR A 199 -14.81 -4.57 -4.21
N GLY A 200 -14.29 -4.15 -5.36
CA GLY A 200 -15.12 -3.79 -6.51
C GLY A 200 -16.18 -2.75 -6.14
N LYS A 201 -17.43 -3.00 -6.54
CA LYS A 201 -18.53 -2.05 -6.35
C LYS A 201 -18.84 -1.71 -4.89
N THR A 202 -18.49 -2.57 -3.94
CA THR A 202 -18.72 -2.29 -2.51
C THR A 202 -17.76 -1.23 -1.98
N TYR A 203 -16.67 -0.94 -2.69
CA TYR A 203 -15.68 0.07 -2.33
C TYR A 203 -16.09 1.51 -2.67
N VAL A 204 -17.09 1.72 -3.54
CA VAL A 204 -17.42 3.03 -4.10
C VAL A 204 -17.64 4.11 -3.02
N ALA A 205 -18.34 3.76 -1.92
CA ALA A 205 -18.59 4.71 -0.84
C ALA A 205 -17.31 5.14 -0.08
N ALA A 206 -16.34 4.22 0.08
CA ALA A 206 -15.04 4.56 0.63
C ALA A 206 -14.23 5.40 -0.38
N LEU A 207 -14.29 5.02 -1.66
CA LEU A 207 -13.60 5.70 -2.74
C LEU A 207 -13.98 7.19 -2.86
N GLU A 208 -15.26 7.54 -2.71
CA GLU A 208 -15.71 8.94 -2.73
C GLU A 208 -14.95 9.82 -1.73
N GLN A 209 -14.63 9.27 -0.56
CA GLN A 209 -13.90 10.01 0.48
C GLN A 209 -12.46 10.31 0.06
N PHE A 210 -11.80 9.37 -0.63
CA PHE A 210 -10.47 9.60 -1.19
C PHE A 210 -10.51 10.61 -2.33
N LEU A 211 -11.48 10.52 -3.23
CA LEU A 211 -11.63 11.45 -4.37
C LEU A 211 -11.78 12.90 -3.89
N MET A 212 -12.47 13.14 -2.77
CA MET A 212 -12.59 14.47 -2.17
C MET A 212 -11.27 15.05 -1.65
N CYS A 213 -10.25 14.21 -1.40
CA CYS A 213 -8.94 14.64 -0.91
C CYS A 213 -7.96 14.99 -2.04
N LEU A 214 -8.26 14.62 -3.30
CA LEU A 214 -7.38 14.82 -4.45
C LEU A 214 -7.24 16.27 -4.99
N PRO A 215 -8.23 17.18 -4.87
CA PRO A 215 -8.15 18.49 -5.52
C PRO A 215 -6.85 19.30 -5.26
N PRO A 216 -6.31 19.38 -4.03
CA PRO A 216 -5.06 20.11 -3.76
C PRO A 216 -3.86 19.57 -4.56
N TYR A 217 -3.84 18.27 -4.87
CA TYR A 217 -2.76 17.62 -5.62
C TYR A 217 -2.89 17.79 -7.14
N LEU A 218 -4.06 18.25 -7.62
CA LEU A 218 -4.36 18.42 -9.03
C LEU A 218 -4.30 19.90 -9.48
N GLU A 219 -4.03 20.83 -8.57
CA GLU A 219 -3.88 22.25 -8.88
C GLU A 219 -2.72 22.51 -9.87
N PRO A 220 -2.76 23.55 -10.72
CA PRO A 220 -1.73 23.79 -11.73
C PRO A 220 -0.29 23.83 -11.20
N ASN A 221 -0.08 24.36 -10.00
CA ASN A 221 1.21 24.49 -9.29
C ASN A 221 1.61 23.26 -8.47
N ALA A 222 0.73 22.26 -8.29
CA ALA A 222 1.07 21.05 -7.56
C ALA A 222 2.09 20.19 -8.32
N SER A 223 2.86 19.40 -7.57
CA SER A 223 3.95 18.56 -8.10
C SER A 223 3.46 17.56 -9.15
N THR A 224 4.21 17.48 -10.25
CA THR A 224 3.93 16.58 -11.38
C THR A 224 3.94 15.11 -10.95
N ASN A 225 4.78 14.72 -9.98
CA ASN A 225 4.87 13.35 -9.50
C ASN A 225 3.53 12.90 -8.88
N PHE A 226 2.96 13.72 -8.00
CA PHE A 226 1.67 13.45 -7.35
C PHE A 226 0.54 13.39 -8.38
N LYS A 227 0.49 14.35 -9.32
CA LYS A 227 -0.48 14.32 -10.42
C LYS A 227 -0.39 13.01 -11.21
N ASN A 228 0.83 12.59 -11.56
CA ASN A 228 1.03 11.41 -12.37
C ASN A 228 0.55 10.14 -11.65
N CYS A 229 0.88 10.04 -10.36
CA CYS A 229 0.43 8.95 -9.49
C CYS A 229 -1.10 8.92 -9.37
N ILE A 230 -1.75 10.07 -9.19
CA ILE A 230 -3.21 10.17 -9.15
C ILE A 230 -3.83 9.72 -10.47
N ILE A 231 -3.33 10.21 -11.61
CA ILE A 231 -3.89 9.84 -12.93
C ILE A 231 -3.72 8.35 -13.21
N ALA A 232 -2.58 7.76 -12.87
CA ALA A 232 -2.37 6.32 -12.97
C ALA A 232 -3.35 5.54 -12.09
N THR A 233 -3.51 5.95 -10.83
CA THR A 233 -4.43 5.31 -9.88
C THR A 233 -5.88 5.42 -10.34
N LEU A 234 -6.30 6.59 -10.84
CA LEU A 234 -7.63 6.79 -11.39
C LEU A 234 -7.88 5.87 -12.60
N ALA A 235 -6.86 5.61 -13.42
CA ALA A 235 -6.99 4.68 -14.53
C ALA A 235 -7.28 3.26 -14.03
N GLU A 236 -6.52 2.78 -13.04
CA GLU A 236 -6.70 1.45 -12.44
C GLU A 236 -8.07 1.33 -11.76
N VAL A 237 -8.42 2.29 -10.91
CA VAL A 237 -9.73 2.31 -10.24
C VAL A 237 -10.88 2.34 -11.24
N THR A 238 -10.77 3.12 -12.33
CA THR A 238 -11.79 3.14 -13.39
C THR A 238 -11.88 1.78 -14.08
N GLN A 239 -10.75 1.13 -14.34
CA GLN A 239 -10.68 -0.18 -14.99
C GLN A 239 -11.34 -1.28 -14.14
N GLU A 240 -11.14 -1.24 -12.82
CA GLU A 240 -11.70 -2.22 -11.88
C GLU A 240 -13.19 -1.99 -11.63
N LEU A 241 -13.60 -0.73 -11.43
CA LEU A 241 -14.98 -0.38 -11.07
C LEU A 241 -15.92 -0.21 -12.27
N LYS A 242 -15.36 0.08 -13.45
CA LYS A 242 -16.07 0.22 -14.73
C LYS A 242 -17.23 1.20 -14.60
N ASP A 243 -18.45 0.77 -14.96
CA ASP A 243 -19.67 1.58 -14.91
C ASP A 243 -19.94 2.19 -13.52
N SER A 244 -19.43 1.57 -12.45
CA SER A 244 -19.61 2.08 -11.07
C SER A 244 -18.80 3.36 -10.83
N PHE A 245 -17.81 3.66 -11.66
CA PHE A 245 -17.02 4.90 -11.62
C PHE A 245 -17.60 6.01 -12.52
N SER A 246 -18.61 5.71 -13.34
CA SER A 246 -19.24 6.65 -14.28
C SER A 246 -19.60 8.04 -13.68
N PRO A 247 -20.11 8.15 -12.43
CA PRO A 247 -20.44 9.45 -11.83
C PRO A 247 -19.26 10.43 -11.74
N TYR A 248 -18.02 9.93 -11.68
CA TYR A 248 -16.83 10.75 -11.50
C TYR A 248 -16.09 11.03 -12.81
N CYS A 249 -16.40 10.32 -13.90
CA CYS A 249 -15.67 10.44 -15.16
C CYS A 249 -15.66 11.86 -15.74
N ALA A 250 -16.80 12.55 -15.69
CA ALA A 250 -16.92 13.92 -16.19
C ALA A 250 -16.07 14.92 -15.39
N THR A 251 -15.77 14.63 -14.13
CA THR A 251 -14.92 15.47 -13.27
C THR A 251 -13.45 15.35 -13.64
N PHE A 252 -12.98 14.13 -13.94
CA PHE A 252 -11.56 13.86 -14.17
C PHE A 252 -11.13 13.93 -15.64
N LEU A 253 -12.06 13.77 -16.59
CA LEU A 253 -11.73 13.82 -18.02
C LEU A 253 -11.13 15.18 -18.47
N PRO A 254 -11.63 16.35 -18.02
CA PRO A 254 -11.00 17.64 -18.34
C PRO A 254 -9.55 17.74 -17.85
N ILE A 255 -9.23 17.09 -16.73
CA ILE A 255 -7.88 17.06 -16.17
C ILE A 255 -6.95 16.26 -17.09
N CYS A 256 -7.41 15.10 -17.58
CA CYS A 256 -6.66 14.30 -18.55
C CYS A 256 -6.42 15.07 -19.86
N ILE A 257 -7.44 15.77 -20.38
CA ILE A 257 -7.32 16.63 -21.58
C ILE A 257 -6.28 17.73 -21.37
N ASN A 258 -6.33 18.38 -20.20
CA ASN A 258 -5.34 19.41 -19.88
C ASN A 258 -3.93 18.82 -19.86
N LEU A 259 -3.71 17.72 -19.15
CA LEU A 259 -2.38 17.09 -19.05
C LEU A 259 -1.83 16.65 -20.41
N LEU A 260 -2.67 16.13 -21.32
CA LEU A 260 -2.25 15.76 -22.67
C LEU A 260 -1.67 16.94 -23.48
N THR A 261 -2.24 18.14 -23.27
CA THR A 261 -1.91 19.34 -24.04
C THR A 261 -0.89 20.25 -23.36
N SER A 262 -0.84 20.26 -22.02
CA SER A 262 -0.08 21.24 -21.23
C SER A 262 1.30 20.77 -20.79
N VAL A 263 1.52 19.46 -20.68
CA VAL A 263 2.82 18.91 -20.22
C VAL A 263 3.67 18.41 -21.40
N SER A 264 4.99 18.34 -21.21
CA SER A 264 5.93 17.77 -22.19
C SER A 264 6.34 16.33 -21.88
N GLU A 265 6.14 15.88 -20.65
CA GLU A 265 6.59 14.58 -20.16
C GLU A 265 5.79 13.42 -20.77
N LYS A 266 6.49 12.46 -21.37
CA LYS A 266 5.85 11.35 -22.12
C LYS A 266 5.08 10.38 -21.22
N SER A 267 5.61 10.06 -20.05
CA SER A 267 4.97 9.21 -19.02
C SER A 267 3.63 9.80 -18.58
N MET A 268 3.60 11.10 -18.25
CA MET A 268 2.37 11.80 -17.89
C MET A 268 1.35 11.77 -19.03
N LYS A 269 1.76 12.05 -20.28
CA LYS A 269 0.86 11.97 -21.43
C LYS A 269 0.32 10.56 -21.65
N HIS A 270 1.16 9.53 -21.48
CA HIS A 270 0.74 8.14 -21.59
C HIS A 270 -0.34 7.81 -20.55
N ASN A 271 -0.11 8.15 -19.28
CA ASN A 271 -1.06 7.91 -18.20
C ASN A 271 -2.36 8.71 -18.41
N ALA A 272 -2.28 9.98 -18.80
CA ALA A 272 -3.45 10.82 -19.11
C ALA A 272 -4.24 10.30 -20.31
N CYS A 273 -3.56 9.80 -21.35
CA CYS A 273 -4.20 9.17 -22.51
C CYS A 273 -4.95 7.90 -22.10
N TYR A 274 -4.29 7.01 -21.35
CA TYR A 274 -4.87 5.75 -20.90
C TYR A 274 -6.06 5.98 -19.98
N CYS A 275 -5.87 6.82 -18.94
CA CYS A 275 -6.93 7.21 -18.02
C CYS A 275 -8.11 7.86 -18.77
N GLY A 276 -7.85 8.87 -19.61
CA GLY A 276 -8.89 9.54 -20.40
C GLY A 276 -9.68 8.59 -21.30
N GLY A 277 -9.02 7.60 -21.90
CA GLY A 277 -9.68 6.55 -22.68
C GLY A 277 -10.65 5.71 -21.85
N LEU A 278 -10.26 5.32 -20.64
CA LEU A 278 -11.12 4.59 -19.71
C LEU A 278 -12.30 5.45 -19.23
N LEU A 279 -12.06 6.73 -18.91
CA LEU A 279 -13.11 7.67 -18.52
C LEU A 279 -14.13 7.86 -19.64
N VAL A 280 -13.70 7.91 -20.90
CA VAL A 280 -14.60 7.94 -22.06
C VAL A 280 -15.36 6.62 -22.21
N GLN A 281 -14.67 5.48 -22.07
CA GLN A 281 -15.27 4.15 -22.23
C GLN A 281 -16.39 3.88 -21.22
N TYR A 282 -16.21 4.27 -19.95
CA TYR A 282 -17.15 3.97 -18.87
C TYR A 282 -17.97 5.19 -18.39
N GLY A 283 -17.67 6.40 -18.89
CA GLY A 283 -18.35 7.64 -18.47
C GLY A 283 -19.78 7.81 -19.00
N GLY A 284 -20.17 7.09 -20.05
CA GLY A 284 -21.51 7.18 -20.62
C GLY A 284 -21.86 8.59 -21.14
N ALA A 285 -23.12 9.02 -20.98
CA ALA A 285 -23.59 10.27 -21.56
C ALA A 285 -22.96 11.54 -20.95
N THR A 286 -22.45 11.47 -19.71
CA THR A 286 -21.90 12.64 -19.00
C THR A 286 -20.57 13.11 -19.58
N VAL A 287 -19.83 12.23 -20.25
CA VAL A 287 -18.54 12.55 -20.87
C VAL A 287 -18.63 13.00 -22.32
N HIS A 288 -19.80 12.82 -22.97
CA HIS A 288 -20.02 13.22 -24.37
C HIS A 288 -19.61 14.67 -24.68
N PRO A 289 -19.88 15.67 -23.82
CA PRO A 289 -19.48 17.06 -24.09
C PRO A 289 -17.97 17.27 -24.24
N PHE A 290 -17.14 16.33 -23.77
CA PHE A 290 -15.68 16.44 -23.80
C PHE A 290 -15.04 15.63 -24.93
N PHE A 291 -15.82 14.83 -25.68
CA PHE A 291 -15.28 13.86 -26.64
C PHE A 291 -14.44 14.52 -27.75
N ASP A 292 -14.96 15.57 -28.38
CA ASP A 292 -14.24 16.30 -29.44
C ASP A 292 -12.95 16.94 -28.91
N SER A 293 -12.98 17.49 -27.70
CA SER A 293 -11.81 18.07 -27.02
C SER A 293 -10.77 16.99 -26.71
N PHE A 294 -11.19 15.80 -26.30
CA PHE A 294 -10.29 14.67 -26.05
C PHE A 294 -9.66 14.17 -27.34
N CYS A 295 -10.44 13.97 -28.41
CA CYS A 295 -9.89 13.60 -29.73
C CYS A 295 -8.90 14.63 -30.26
N SER A 296 -9.18 15.92 -30.08
CA SER A 296 -8.27 17.00 -30.49
C SER A 296 -6.97 16.98 -29.69
N ALA A 297 -7.02 16.65 -28.39
CA ALA A 297 -5.84 16.56 -27.52
C ALA A 297 -4.94 15.35 -27.82
N LEU A 298 -5.45 14.33 -28.52
CA LEU A 298 -4.70 13.15 -28.94
C LEU A 298 -3.96 13.33 -30.28
N SER A 299 -4.29 14.39 -31.03
CA SER A 299 -3.71 14.69 -32.36
C SER A 299 -2.39 15.46 -32.26
#